data_AF-A0A3S0WWA1-F1
#
_entry.id   AF-A0A3S0WWA1-F1
#
_cell.length_a   1.000
_cell.length_b   1.000
_cell.length_c   1.000
_cell.angle_alpha   90.00
_cell.angle_beta   90.00
_cell.angle_gamma   90.00
#
_symmetry.space_group_name_H-M   'P 1'
#
loop_
_entity.id
_entity.type
_entity.pdbx_description
1 polymer ?
#
loop_
_entity_poly.entity_id
_entity_poly.type
_entity_poly.pdbx_seq_one_letter_code
_entity_poly.pdbx_strand_id
1 'polypeptide(L)'
;MEEARRDAPASLYGLDLGIPLGDRRVLIADDSRYNRRTLSRFLHWAGIRRIDVAASGPELLDTIESVQPDLLLIDETLPPIGGVALCRVLRGDPRWRDLPILMQSARQTDQIRTLCFQAGATDLLAKPVNPGECVARVRYHLERRSMVQELRAFRDRVERDLRQARAMQLALVPDPAWLETMAARHALRVESVFQTSDEIGGDVWTAFEIDRSRLGVFVADLSGHGIASAINAFRLHTLLTRLPREDRAEPARLLGLLNQRLADILTVGQFATAFCGIVDRDADTLTYAAAGAPSPLLGSRGGFRVLDSSGLPLGAFAGAVYETRSTPLLPGDTLFLCSDGLTEARDGSGAMLGEEGLADLVERAVRAAPERPFPWLMARFAERFGTALADDLTALWIERDAG
;
A
#
# COMPACT_ATOMS: atom_id res chain seq x y z
N MET A 1 10.99 63.80 5.42
CA MET A 1 10.31 63.50 4.15
C MET A 1 10.84 62.18 3.67
N GLU A 2 10.23 61.08 4.09
CA GLU A 2 10.43 59.77 3.46
C GLU A 2 9.18 58.92 3.71
N GLU A 3 8.66 58.35 2.63
CA GLU A 3 7.31 57.85 2.48
C GLU A 3 7.06 56.55 3.26
N ALA A 4 6.07 56.58 4.15
CA ALA A 4 5.46 55.39 4.70
C ALA A 4 4.71 54.64 3.58
N ARG A 5 5.27 53.53 3.11
CA ARG A 5 4.56 52.53 2.31
C ARG A 5 3.37 52.01 3.11
N ARG A 6 2.16 52.39 2.69
CA ARG A 6 0.89 51.81 3.13
C ARG A 6 0.77 50.38 2.59
N ASP A 7 1.11 49.39 3.40
CA ASP A 7 0.49 48.08 3.29
C ASP A 7 -0.95 48.21 3.81
N ALA A 8 -1.92 48.07 2.91
CA ALA A 8 -3.33 47.98 3.28
C ALA A 8 -3.58 46.61 3.95
N PRO A 9 -4.41 46.52 5.00
CA PRO A 9 -4.63 45.28 5.72
C PRO A 9 -5.31 44.24 4.82
N ALA A 10 -4.87 42.99 4.93
CA ALA A 10 -5.40 41.80 4.25
C ALA A 10 -6.82 41.40 4.68
N SER A 11 -7.66 42.37 5.02
CA SER A 11 -9.01 42.15 5.52
C SER A 11 -10.00 43.13 4.89
N LEU A 12 -10.73 42.65 3.89
CA LEU A 12 -12.12 43.09 3.75
C LEU A 12 -12.94 42.07 4.58
N TYR A 13 -13.59 42.54 5.65
CA TYR A 13 -14.43 41.76 6.59
C TYR A 13 -13.78 40.98 7.75
N GLY A 14 -12.52 41.25 8.11
CA GLY A 14 -11.97 40.83 9.42
C GLY A 14 -11.87 39.31 9.66
N LEU A 15 -11.86 38.49 8.62
CA LEU A 15 -11.59 37.06 8.73
C LEU A 15 -10.10 36.81 8.45
N ASP A 16 -9.43 36.13 9.37
CA ASP A 16 -8.11 35.55 9.13
C ASP A 16 -8.30 34.29 8.27
N LEU A 17 -7.76 34.32 7.05
CA LEU A 17 -8.15 33.41 5.98
C LEU A 17 -6.96 32.52 5.63
N GLY A 18 -6.93 31.34 6.24
CA GLY A 18 -5.80 30.40 6.35
C GLY A 18 -5.16 29.85 5.06
N ILE A 19 -5.38 30.44 3.87
CA ILE A 19 -4.64 30.13 2.64
C ILE A 19 -4.28 31.45 1.90
N PRO A 20 -3.00 31.68 1.54
CA PRO A 20 -2.62 32.79 0.67
C PRO A 20 -3.22 32.60 -0.73
N LEU A 21 -4.20 33.42 -1.09
CA LEU A 21 -4.85 33.37 -2.41
C LEU A 21 -4.11 34.17 -3.49
N GLY A 22 -3.01 34.83 -3.13
CA GLY A 22 -2.25 35.71 -4.03
C GLY A 22 -1.72 35.02 -5.29
N ASP A 23 -1.33 33.75 -5.17
CA ASP A 23 -0.76 32.95 -6.27
C ASP A 23 -1.83 32.24 -7.10
N ARG A 24 -3.07 32.21 -6.61
CA ARG A 24 -4.20 31.58 -7.30
C ARG A 24 -4.62 32.39 -8.51
N ARG A 25 -4.93 31.68 -9.58
CA ARG A 25 -5.26 32.25 -10.88
C ARG A 25 -6.72 32.06 -11.20
N VAL A 26 -7.45 33.15 -11.43
CA VAL A 26 -8.88 33.11 -11.77
C VAL A 26 -9.08 33.64 -13.18
N LEU A 27 -9.79 32.88 -14.02
CA LEU A 27 -10.20 33.31 -15.36
C LEU A 27 -11.65 33.76 -15.33
N ILE A 28 -11.94 34.93 -15.88
CA ILE A 28 -13.29 35.51 -15.96
C ILE A 28 -13.70 35.63 -17.42
N ALA A 29 -14.72 34.88 -17.82
CA ALA A 29 -15.28 34.90 -19.16
C ALA A 29 -16.68 35.52 -19.16
N ASP A 30 -16.82 36.73 -19.70
CA ASP A 30 -18.09 37.48 -19.78
C ASP A 30 -17.95 38.49 -20.93
N ASP A 31 -18.96 38.68 -21.78
CA ASP A 31 -18.87 39.59 -22.94
C ASP A 31 -18.89 41.07 -22.54
N SER A 32 -19.52 41.41 -21.41
CA SER A 32 -19.57 42.75 -20.87
C SER A 32 -18.25 43.15 -20.21
N ARG A 33 -17.57 44.13 -20.82
CA ARG A 33 -16.36 44.76 -20.25
C ARG A 33 -16.61 45.31 -18.83
N TYR A 34 -17.82 45.76 -18.55
CA TYR A 34 -18.20 46.26 -17.22
C TYR A 34 -18.22 45.14 -16.18
N ASN A 35 -18.81 43.98 -16.50
CA ASN A 35 -18.86 42.83 -15.60
C ASN A 35 -17.44 42.29 -15.32
N ARG A 36 -16.62 42.11 -16.36
CA ARG A 36 -15.24 41.65 -16.23
C ARG A 36 -14.42 42.54 -15.29
N ARG A 37 -14.51 43.87 -15.46
CA ARG A 37 -13.85 44.86 -14.58
C ARG A 37 -14.36 44.80 -13.14
N THR A 38 -15.67 44.64 -12.97
CA THR A 38 -16.31 44.61 -11.65
C THR A 38 -15.91 43.38 -10.86
N LEU A 39 -15.99 42.19 -11.45
CA LEU A 39 -15.57 40.93 -10.84
C LEU A 39 -14.08 40.93 -10.53
N SER A 40 -13.24 41.39 -11.48
CA SER A 40 -11.80 41.52 -11.25
C SER A 40 -11.50 42.36 -10.01
N ARG A 41 -12.24 43.45 -9.80
CA ARG A 41 -12.09 44.31 -8.62
C ARG A 41 -12.53 43.61 -7.33
N PHE A 42 -13.64 42.87 -7.34
CA PHE A 42 -14.08 42.09 -6.17
C PHE A 42 -13.02 41.07 -5.74
N LEU A 43 -12.44 40.36 -6.71
CA LEU A 43 -11.40 39.37 -6.45
C LEU A 43 -10.07 40.00 -6.02
N HIS A 44 -9.70 41.17 -6.57
CA HIS A 44 -8.54 41.93 -6.10
C HIS A 44 -8.68 42.35 -4.64
N TRP A 45 -9.86 42.82 -4.23
CA TRP A 45 -10.13 43.14 -2.82
C TRP A 45 -10.05 41.92 -1.91
N ALA A 46 -10.32 40.74 -2.45
CA ALA A 46 -10.12 39.47 -1.76
C ALA A 46 -8.67 38.98 -1.77
N GLY A 47 -7.71 39.72 -2.35
CA GLY A 47 -6.30 39.36 -2.36
C GLY A 47 -5.86 38.45 -3.51
N ILE A 48 -6.75 38.13 -4.45
CA ILE A 48 -6.40 37.37 -5.67
C ILE A 48 -5.75 38.33 -6.67
N ARG A 49 -4.49 38.08 -7.03
CA ARG A 49 -3.70 39.00 -7.89
C ARG A 49 -3.59 38.55 -9.33
N ARG A 50 -3.75 37.26 -9.61
CA ARG A 50 -3.63 36.69 -10.96
C ARG A 50 -5.02 36.49 -11.54
N ILE A 51 -5.51 37.51 -12.26
CA ILE A 51 -6.83 37.49 -12.87
C ILE A 51 -6.68 37.70 -14.36
N ASP A 52 -7.17 36.74 -15.13
CA ASP A 52 -7.21 36.78 -16.57
C ASP A 52 -8.67 36.89 -17.01
N VAL A 53 -8.88 37.42 -18.22
CA VAL A 53 -10.22 37.74 -18.71
C VAL A 53 -10.37 37.25 -20.14
N ALA A 54 -11.57 36.78 -20.49
CA ALA A 54 -11.97 36.46 -21.85
C ALA A 54 -13.33 37.13 -22.16
N ALA A 55 -13.46 37.72 -23.34
CA ALA A 55 -14.69 38.40 -23.77
C ALA A 55 -15.63 37.51 -24.60
N SER A 56 -15.19 36.31 -24.99
CA SER A 56 -15.98 35.39 -25.82
C SER A 56 -15.63 33.93 -25.55
N GLY A 57 -16.45 33.01 -26.05
CA GLY A 57 -16.19 31.57 -25.99
C GLY A 57 -14.85 31.14 -26.61
N PRO A 58 -14.54 31.54 -27.86
CA PRO A 58 -13.24 31.24 -28.48
C PRO A 58 -12.06 31.77 -27.66
N GLU A 59 -12.13 33.03 -27.21
CA GLU A 59 -11.07 33.63 -26.40
C GLU A 59 -10.89 32.90 -25.05
N LEU A 60 -11.98 32.40 -24.44
CA LEU A 60 -11.91 31.56 -23.25
C LEU A 60 -11.14 30.27 -23.53
N LEU A 61 -11.44 29.58 -24.64
CA LEU A 61 -10.76 28.33 -24.99
C LEU A 61 -9.28 28.53 -25.31
N ASP A 62 -8.90 29.65 -25.93
CA ASP A 62 -7.49 29.98 -26.18
C ASP A 62 -6.77 30.36 -24.86
N THR A 63 -7.44 31.15 -24.02
CA THR A 63 -6.85 31.67 -22.78
C THR A 63 -6.69 30.57 -21.75
N ILE A 64 -7.66 29.66 -21.61
CA ILE A 64 -7.64 28.64 -20.55
C ILE A 64 -6.42 27.71 -20.67
N GLU A 65 -5.96 27.40 -21.88
CA GLU A 65 -4.79 26.55 -22.10
C GLU A 65 -3.48 27.22 -21.69
N SER A 66 -3.33 28.51 -22.00
CA SER A 66 -2.11 29.28 -21.69
C SER A 66 -2.04 29.67 -20.22
N VAL A 67 -3.18 30.00 -19.63
CA VAL A 67 -3.30 30.55 -18.28
C VAL A 67 -3.40 29.44 -17.23
N GLN A 68 -4.03 28.31 -17.55
CA GLN A 68 -4.29 27.19 -16.62
C GLN A 68 -4.88 27.65 -15.27
N PRO A 69 -6.11 28.19 -15.26
CA PRO A 69 -6.69 28.78 -14.05
C PRO A 69 -7.00 27.75 -12.96
N ASP A 70 -6.97 28.23 -11.72
CA ASP A 70 -7.44 27.50 -10.53
C ASP A 70 -8.97 27.54 -10.40
N LEU A 71 -9.63 28.53 -11.00
CA LEU A 71 -11.09 28.68 -11.05
C LEU A 71 -11.52 29.47 -12.28
N LEU A 72 -12.63 29.07 -12.89
CA LEU A 72 -13.26 29.78 -14.01
C LEU A 72 -14.60 30.38 -13.56
N LEU A 73 -14.74 31.70 -13.70
CA LEU A 73 -16.02 32.40 -13.68
C LEU A 73 -16.50 32.57 -15.11
N ILE A 74 -17.66 32.03 -15.47
CA ILE A 74 -18.18 32.09 -16.85
C ILE A 74 -19.60 32.62 -16.90
N ASP A 75 -19.89 33.52 -17.82
CA ASP A 75 -21.26 33.95 -18.10
C ASP A 75 -22.05 32.83 -18.77
N GLU A 76 -23.25 32.55 -18.24
CA GLU A 76 -24.17 31.54 -18.75
C GLU A 76 -24.46 31.74 -20.25
N THR A 77 -24.62 33.00 -20.69
CA THR A 77 -24.96 33.36 -22.07
C THR A 77 -23.78 33.81 -22.92
N LEU A 78 -22.54 33.46 -22.54
CA LEU A 78 -21.32 33.90 -23.23
C LEU A 78 -21.32 33.58 -24.74
N PRO A 79 -21.37 34.57 -25.63
CA PRO A 79 -21.41 34.33 -27.07
C PRO A 79 -20.07 33.81 -27.63
N PRO A 80 -20.10 33.15 -28.81
CA PRO A 80 -21.28 32.74 -29.57
C PRO A 80 -21.84 31.36 -29.14
N ILE A 81 -21.10 30.59 -28.33
CA ILE A 81 -21.41 29.17 -28.03
C ILE A 81 -22.33 29.01 -26.79
N GLY A 82 -22.27 29.95 -25.84
CA GLY A 82 -22.96 29.89 -24.55
C GLY A 82 -22.10 29.22 -23.48
N GLY A 83 -22.12 29.76 -22.26
CA GLY A 83 -21.33 29.28 -21.13
C GLY A 83 -21.71 27.86 -20.68
N VAL A 84 -23.00 27.51 -20.78
CA VAL A 84 -23.48 26.15 -20.48
C VAL A 84 -22.86 25.11 -21.42
N ALA A 85 -22.83 25.40 -22.73
CA ALA A 85 -22.22 24.49 -23.70
C ALA A 85 -20.70 24.41 -23.53
N LEU A 86 -20.04 25.54 -23.28
CA LEU A 86 -18.60 25.59 -22.99
C LEU A 86 -18.24 24.79 -21.73
N CYS A 87 -19.06 24.83 -20.68
CA CYS A 87 -18.84 24.01 -19.49
C CYS A 87 -18.88 22.50 -19.82
N ARG A 88 -19.83 22.06 -20.66
CA ARG A 88 -19.86 20.64 -21.11
C ARG A 88 -18.61 20.26 -21.88
N VAL A 89 -18.14 21.15 -22.77
CA VAL A 89 -16.89 20.94 -23.52
C VAL A 89 -15.71 20.79 -22.55
N LEU A 90 -15.57 21.67 -21.57
CA LEU A 90 -14.50 21.60 -20.57
C LEU A 90 -14.59 20.35 -19.69
N ARG A 91 -15.79 19.86 -19.36
CA ARG A 91 -15.95 18.61 -18.61
C ARG A 91 -15.60 17.36 -19.41
N GLY A 92 -15.73 17.42 -20.74
CA GLY A 92 -15.28 16.36 -21.65
C GLY A 92 -13.76 16.22 -21.73
N ASP A 93 -13.02 17.29 -21.46
CA ASP A 93 -11.55 17.29 -21.48
C ASP A 93 -10.97 16.86 -20.11
N PRO A 94 -10.17 15.78 -20.03
CA PRO A 94 -9.52 15.35 -18.79
C PRO A 94 -8.69 16.43 -18.09
N ARG A 95 -8.13 17.41 -18.84
CA ARG A 95 -7.33 18.52 -18.29
C ARG A 95 -8.18 19.48 -17.45
N TRP A 96 -9.43 19.69 -17.83
CA TRP A 96 -10.34 20.68 -17.23
C TRP A 96 -11.51 20.08 -16.46
N ARG A 97 -11.64 18.74 -16.47
CA ARG A 97 -12.71 17.99 -15.80
C ARG A 97 -12.92 18.42 -14.35
N ASP A 98 -11.84 18.62 -13.60
CA ASP A 98 -11.87 18.94 -12.17
C ASP A 98 -11.79 20.46 -11.87
N LEU A 99 -11.69 21.33 -12.89
CA LEU A 99 -11.64 22.78 -12.72
C LEU A 99 -12.95 23.29 -12.10
N PRO A 100 -12.92 24.04 -10.97
CA PRO A 100 -14.10 24.73 -10.48
C PRO A 100 -14.62 25.73 -11.50
N ILE A 101 -15.87 25.54 -11.96
CA ILE A 101 -16.54 26.43 -12.92
C ILE A 101 -17.75 27.04 -12.22
N LEU A 102 -17.68 28.34 -11.95
CA LEU A 102 -18.74 29.13 -11.36
C LEU A 102 -19.47 29.88 -12.47
N MET A 103 -20.73 29.53 -12.72
CA MET A 103 -21.52 30.20 -13.73
C MET A 103 -22.18 31.45 -13.19
N GLN A 104 -22.23 32.50 -14.00
CA GLN A 104 -22.96 33.72 -13.68
C GLN A 104 -24.23 33.76 -14.51
N SER A 105 -25.40 33.91 -13.89
CA SER A 105 -26.67 33.94 -14.62
C SER A 105 -27.54 35.12 -14.22
N ALA A 106 -28.09 35.79 -15.22
CA ALA A 106 -29.15 36.79 -15.03
C ALA A 106 -30.54 36.17 -14.89
N ARG A 107 -30.72 34.91 -15.31
CA ARG A 107 -31.99 34.18 -15.24
C ARG A 107 -31.99 33.22 -14.06
N GLN A 108 -32.73 33.54 -13.02
CA GLN A 108 -32.76 32.75 -11.80
C GLN A 108 -33.91 31.73 -11.75
N THR A 109 -34.31 31.17 -12.90
CA THR A 109 -35.34 30.12 -12.93
C THR A 109 -34.74 28.77 -12.55
N ASP A 110 -35.53 27.90 -11.91
CA ASP A 110 -35.10 26.55 -11.52
C ASP A 110 -34.59 25.73 -12.72
N GLN A 111 -35.18 25.97 -13.90
CA GLN A 111 -34.78 25.34 -15.16
C GLN A 111 -33.34 25.69 -15.57
N ILE A 112 -32.96 26.97 -15.50
CA ILE A 112 -31.60 27.41 -15.85
C ILE A 112 -30.57 26.93 -14.83
N ARG A 113 -30.91 26.97 -13.53
CA ARG A 113 -30.05 26.42 -12.47
C ARG A 113 -29.77 24.93 -12.69
N THR A 114 -30.83 24.17 -12.97
CA THR A 114 -30.73 22.73 -13.28
C THR A 114 -29.85 22.48 -14.50
N LEU A 115 -30.04 23.24 -15.58
CA LEU A 115 -29.25 23.12 -16.80
C LEU A 115 -27.75 23.37 -16.56
N CYS A 116 -27.41 24.38 -15.75
CA CYS A 116 -26.02 24.73 -15.42
C CYS A 116 -25.34 23.60 -14.63
N PHE A 117 -26.00 23.07 -13.60
CA PHE A 117 -25.46 21.95 -12.82
C PHE A 117 -25.35 20.66 -13.65
N GLN A 118 -26.34 20.36 -14.50
CA GLN A 118 -26.26 19.23 -15.44
C GLN A 118 -25.13 19.36 -16.47
N ALA A 119 -24.75 20.59 -16.82
CA ALA A 119 -23.57 20.85 -17.64
C ALA A 119 -22.24 20.67 -16.89
N GLY A 120 -22.28 20.44 -15.58
CA GLY A 120 -21.11 20.25 -14.71
C GLY A 120 -20.58 21.53 -14.07
N ALA A 121 -21.35 22.62 -14.03
CA ALA A 121 -21.00 23.80 -13.25
C ALA A 121 -20.83 23.40 -11.77
N THR A 122 -19.78 23.88 -11.13
CA THR A 122 -19.50 23.61 -9.72
C THR A 122 -20.43 24.42 -8.82
N ASP A 123 -20.77 25.64 -9.25
CA ASP A 123 -21.65 26.54 -8.51
C ASP A 123 -22.20 27.66 -9.42
N LEU A 124 -23.12 28.47 -8.89
CA LEU A 124 -23.72 29.61 -9.60
C LEU A 124 -23.63 30.92 -8.80
N LEU A 125 -23.52 32.03 -9.53
CA LEU A 125 -23.63 33.40 -9.06
C LEU A 125 -24.80 34.10 -9.76
N ALA A 126 -25.69 34.69 -8.97
CA ALA A 126 -26.78 35.52 -9.47
C ALA A 126 -26.26 36.86 -10.01
N LYS A 127 -26.75 37.31 -11.16
CA LYS A 127 -26.60 38.71 -11.62
C LYS A 127 -27.80 39.55 -11.11
N PRO A 128 -27.57 40.79 -10.63
CA PRO A 128 -26.29 41.46 -10.44
C PRO A 128 -25.46 40.81 -9.33
N VAL A 129 -24.16 40.63 -9.57
CA VAL A 129 -23.28 39.86 -8.68
C VAL A 129 -23.04 40.62 -7.37
N ASN A 130 -23.39 39.98 -6.24
CA ASN A 130 -23.06 40.49 -4.92
C ASN A 130 -21.54 40.28 -4.64
N PRO A 131 -20.80 41.33 -4.21
CA PRO A 131 -19.36 41.23 -3.96
C PRO A 131 -19.01 40.18 -2.89
N GLY A 132 -19.75 40.17 -1.78
CA GLY A 132 -19.51 39.26 -0.66
C GLY A 132 -19.77 37.80 -1.05
N GLU A 133 -20.86 37.54 -1.78
CA GLU A 133 -21.17 36.19 -2.29
C GLU A 133 -20.12 35.70 -3.28
N CYS A 134 -19.72 36.55 -4.24
CA CYS A 134 -18.70 36.22 -5.23
C CYS A 134 -17.39 35.84 -4.56
N VAL A 135 -16.91 36.66 -3.64
CA VAL A 135 -15.67 36.40 -2.91
C VAL A 135 -15.79 35.14 -2.07
N ALA A 136 -16.87 34.96 -1.31
CA ALA A 136 -17.06 33.78 -0.47
C ALA A 136 -17.06 32.47 -1.28
N ARG A 137 -17.80 32.42 -2.39
CA ARG A 137 -17.86 31.22 -3.25
C ARG A 137 -16.53 30.95 -3.95
N VAL A 138 -15.89 31.97 -4.52
CA VAL A 138 -14.58 31.80 -5.17
C VAL A 138 -13.55 31.29 -4.18
N ARG A 139 -13.50 31.85 -2.96
CA ARG A 139 -12.61 31.39 -1.89
C ARG A 139 -12.87 29.93 -1.55
N TYR A 140 -14.12 29.59 -1.22
CA TYR A 140 -14.51 28.23 -0.87
C TYR A 140 -14.06 27.20 -1.91
N HIS A 141 -14.29 27.48 -3.20
CA HIS A 141 -13.93 26.54 -4.27
C HIS A 141 -12.42 26.47 -4.54
N LEU A 142 -11.68 27.57 -4.37
CA LEU A 142 -10.21 27.58 -4.46
C LEU A 142 -9.57 26.80 -3.30
N GLU A 143 -10.03 27.03 -2.07
CA GLU A 143 -9.53 26.33 -0.87
C GLU A 143 -9.82 24.83 -0.96
N ARG A 144 -11.07 24.46 -1.33
CA ARG A 144 -11.45 23.06 -1.55
C ARG A 144 -10.58 22.39 -2.61
N ARG A 145 -10.30 23.07 -3.73
CA ARG A 145 -9.42 22.55 -4.78
C ARG A 145 -8.01 22.33 -4.25
N SER A 146 -7.46 23.26 -3.48
CA SER A 146 -6.12 23.11 -2.88
C SER A 146 -6.03 21.88 -2.00
N MET A 147 -6.97 21.73 -1.06
CA MET A 147 -6.98 20.61 -0.13
C MET A 147 -7.07 19.26 -0.85
N VAL A 148 -7.92 19.18 -1.88
CA VAL A 148 -8.04 17.96 -2.70
C VAL A 148 -6.75 17.66 -3.47
N GLN A 149 -6.08 18.67 -4.02
CA GLN A 149 -4.80 18.51 -4.71
C GLN A 149 -3.68 18.10 -3.76
N GLU A 150 -3.60 18.70 -2.57
CA GLU A 150 -2.62 18.36 -1.53
C GLU A 150 -2.80 16.93 -1.04
N LEU A 151 -4.05 16.51 -0.79
CA LEU A 151 -4.35 15.15 -0.38
C LEU A 151 -3.96 14.13 -1.47
N ARG A 152 -4.30 14.41 -2.74
CA ARG A 152 -3.89 13.57 -3.87
C ARG A 152 -2.37 13.48 -3.96
N ALA A 153 -1.67 14.61 -3.91
CA ALA A 153 -0.21 14.64 -3.98
C ALA A 153 0.46 13.94 -2.79
N PHE A 154 -0.12 14.04 -1.60
CA PHE A 154 0.34 13.33 -0.41
C PHE A 154 0.14 11.82 -0.56
N ARG A 155 -1.06 11.37 -0.95
CA ARG A 155 -1.35 9.96 -1.20
C ARG A 155 -0.41 9.38 -2.26
N ASP A 156 -0.25 10.07 -3.39
CA ASP A 156 0.61 9.62 -4.48
C ASP A 156 2.10 9.57 -4.10
N ARG A 157 2.55 10.34 -3.09
CA ARG A 157 3.89 10.20 -2.49
C ARG A 157 3.97 8.96 -1.62
N VAL A 158 3.05 8.79 -0.68
CA VAL A 158 3.01 7.64 0.24
C VAL A 158 2.92 6.32 -0.54
N GLU A 159 2.05 6.24 -1.56
CA GLU A 159 1.94 5.04 -2.40
C GLU A 159 3.26 4.71 -3.12
N ARG A 160 4.02 5.72 -3.57
CA ARG A 160 5.33 5.50 -4.20
C ARG A 160 6.35 4.97 -3.20
N ASP A 161 6.40 5.56 -2.01
CA ASP A 161 7.31 5.14 -0.95
C ASP A 161 7.00 3.71 -0.49
N LEU A 162 5.72 3.36 -0.32
CA LEU A 162 5.28 2.00 0.02
C LEU A 162 5.58 0.98 -1.08
N ARG A 163 5.38 1.33 -2.37
CA ARG A 163 5.78 0.44 -3.47
C ARG A 163 7.28 0.16 -3.48
N GLN A 164 8.10 1.16 -3.16
CA GLN A 164 9.55 0.99 -3.06
C GLN A 164 9.91 0.09 -1.87
N ALA A 165 9.29 0.29 -0.71
CA ALA A 165 9.49 -0.57 0.46
C ALA A 165 9.09 -2.02 0.17
N ARG A 166 7.97 -2.24 -0.54
CA ARG A 166 7.53 -3.58 -0.98
C ARG A 166 8.56 -4.27 -1.88
N ALA A 167 9.12 -3.54 -2.84
CA ALA A 167 10.17 -4.08 -3.71
C ALA A 167 11.42 -4.49 -2.90
N MET A 168 11.78 -3.73 -1.85
CA MET A 168 12.86 -4.10 -0.94
C MET A 168 12.54 -5.35 -0.12
N GLN A 169 11.28 -5.52 0.31
CA GLN A 169 10.87 -6.69 1.10
C GLN A 169 10.87 -7.97 0.25
N LEU A 170 10.36 -7.89 -0.98
CA LEU A 170 10.42 -9.01 -1.92
C LEU A 170 11.86 -9.40 -2.28
N ALA A 171 12.82 -8.49 -2.13
CA ALA A 171 14.24 -8.79 -2.30
C ALA A 171 14.90 -9.48 -1.09
N LEU A 172 14.19 -9.64 0.05
CA LEU A 172 14.65 -10.45 1.19
C LEU A 172 14.43 -11.94 0.95
N VAL A 173 13.40 -12.27 0.16
CA VAL A 173 13.11 -13.64 -0.27
C VAL A 173 14.23 -14.14 -1.19
N PRO A 174 14.63 -15.42 -1.11
CA PRO A 174 15.70 -15.95 -1.95
C PRO A 174 15.45 -15.72 -3.44
N ASP A 175 16.49 -15.31 -4.17
CA ASP A 175 16.43 -15.22 -5.62
C ASP A 175 16.01 -16.58 -6.22
N PRO A 176 15.00 -16.63 -7.12
CA PRO A 176 14.49 -17.90 -7.63
C PRO A 176 15.55 -18.77 -8.31
N ALA A 177 16.47 -18.19 -9.08
CA ALA A 177 17.51 -18.94 -9.78
C ALA A 177 18.57 -19.48 -8.81
N TRP A 178 18.94 -18.68 -7.81
CA TRP A 178 19.80 -19.15 -6.72
C TRP A 178 19.14 -20.28 -5.93
N LEU A 179 17.86 -20.14 -5.58
CA LEU A 179 17.13 -21.14 -4.80
C LEU A 179 17.01 -22.46 -5.58
N GLU A 180 16.66 -22.42 -6.86
CA GLU A 180 16.60 -23.60 -7.73
C GLU A 180 17.96 -24.31 -7.79
N THR A 181 19.05 -23.55 -7.95
CA THR A 181 20.42 -24.09 -7.97
C THR A 181 20.80 -24.75 -6.65
N MET A 182 20.50 -24.09 -5.52
CA MET A 182 20.80 -24.63 -4.20
C MET A 182 19.94 -25.84 -3.87
N ALA A 183 18.64 -25.79 -4.16
CA ALA A 183 17.72 -26.90 -3.95
C ALA A 183 18.19 -28.15 -4.73
N ALA A 184 18.49 -28.01 -6.03
CA ALA A 184 19.00 -29.10 -6.84
C ALA A 184 20.32 -29.68 -6.31
N ARG A 185 21.28 -28.83 -5.89
CA ARG A 185 22.55 -29.27 -5.28
C ARG A 185 22.32 -30.12 -4.03
N HIS A 186 21.28 -29.80 -3.26
CA HIS A 186 20.95 -30.47 -2.00
C HIS A 186 19.94 -31.59 -2.17
N ALA A 187 19.60 -32.00 -3.40
CA ALA A 187 18.56 -32.98 -3.70
C ALA A 187 17.22 -32.59 -3.06
N LEU A 188 16.81 -31.36 -3.30
CA LEU A 188 15.55 -30.78 -2.85
C LEU A 188 14.80 -30.16 -4.02
N ARG A 189 13.48 -30.18 -3.93
CA ARG A 189 12.58 -29.32 -4.69
C ARG A 189 11.91 -28.36 -3.71
N VAL A 190 12.04 -27.06 -3.95
CA VAL A 190 11.48 -26.01 -3.10
C VAL A 190 10.51 -25.16 -3.91
N GLU A 191 9.26 -25.13 -3.50
CA GLU A 191 8.24 -24.20 -4.00
C GLU A 191 7.79 -23.28 -2.86
N SER A 192 7.44 -22.03 -3.16
CA SER A 192 7.07 -21.06 -2.14
C SER A 192 6.05 -20.04 -2.65
N VAL A 193 5.21 -19.54 -1.75
CA VAL A 193 4.39 -18.34 -1.93
C VAL A 193 4.71 -17.38 -0.79
N PHE A 194 4.91 -16.11 -1.14
CA PHE A 194 5.06 -15.01 -0.21
C PHE A 194 4.19 -13.85 -0.67
N GLN A 195 3.22 -13.47 0.15
CA GLN A 195 2.26 -12.42 -0.15
C GLN A 195 1.99 -11.61 1.12
N THR A 196 2.15 -10.29 1.03
CA THR A 196 1.81 -9.37 2.13
C THR A 196 0.31 -9.06 2.14
N SER A 197 -0.27 -8.87 3.33
CA SER A 197 -1.65 -8.42 3.55
C SER A 197 -1.83 -6.95 3.16
N ASP A 198 -0.94 -6.10 3.67
CA ASP A 198 -0.80 -4.69 3.33
C ASP A 198 0.26 -4.49 2.21
N GLU A 199 0.70 -3.26 1.96
CA GLU A 199 1.79 -2.98 1.02
C GLU A 199 3.12 -3.63 1.45
N ILE A 200 3.35 -3.77 2.76
CA ILE A 200 4.49 -4.45 3.37
C ILE A 200 4.08 -5.18 4.65
N GLY A 201 4.77 -6.28 4.94
CA GLY A 201 4.38 -7.26 5.98
C GLY A 201 5.43 -7.57 7.05
N GLY A 202 5.04 -8.27 8.11
CA GLY A 202 5.90 -8.84 9.15
C GLY A 202 6.54 -10.17 8.77
N ASP A 203 5.97 -10.91 7.83
CA ASP A 203 6.52 -12.21 7.41
C ASP A 203 7.92 -12.09 6.77
N VAL A 204 8.79 -13.05 7.12
CA VAL A 204 10.12 -13.25 6.55
C VAL A 204 10.33 -14.72 6.27
N TRP A 205 10.83 -15.04 5.09
CA TRP A 205 11.49 -16.33 4.89
C TRP A 205 12.76 -16.19 4.05
N THR A 206 13.72 -17.06 4.32
CA THR A 206 14.97 -17.13 3.57
C THR A 206 15.57 -18.53 3.62
N ALA A 207 16.54 -18.77 2.76
CA ALA A 207 17.32 -20.00 2.74
C ALA A 207 18.81 -19.65 2.67
N PHE A 208 19.65 -20.50 3.23
CA PHE A 208 21.09 -20.30 3.28
C PHE A 208 21.86 -21.62 3.20
N GLU A 209 22.89 -21.66 2.35
CA GLU A 209 23.81 -22.79 2.28
C GLU A 209 24.73 -22.81 3.52
N ILE A 210 24.78 -23.94 4.21
CA ILE A 210 25.73 -24.19 5.31
C ILE A 210 27.02 -24.76 4.74
N ASP A 211 26.90 -25.84 3.96
CA ASP A 211 27.97 -26.52 3.26
C ASP A 211 27.43 -27.29 2.05
N ARG A 212 28.14 -28.31 1.56
CA ARG A 212 27.74 -29.05 0.35
C ARG A 212 26.57 -30.01 0.55
N SER A 213 26.28 -30.42 1.80
CA SER A 213 25.20 -31.36 2.11
C SER A 213 24.05 -30.69 2.86
N ARG A 214 24.28 -29.53 3.48
CA ARG A 214 23.29 -28.88 4.36
C ARG A 214 22.77 -27.56 3.81
N LEU A 215 21.44 -27.50 3.63
CA LEU A 215 20.70 -26.28 3.32
C LEU A 215 19.83 -25.89 4.51
N GLY A 216 19.99 -24.65 4.98
CA GLY A 216 19.15 -24.06 6.00
C GLY A 216 17.96 -23.31 5.39
N VAL A 217 16.82 -23.38 6.06
CA VAL A 217 15.60 -22.62 5.77
C VAL A 217 15.14 -21.97 7.06
N PHE A 218 14.75 -20.71 6.97
CA PHE A 218 14.25 -19.92 8.08
C PHE A 218 12.95 -19.23 7.69
N VAL A 219 11.93 -19.36 8.52
CA VAL A 219 10.64 -18.68 8.38
C VAL A 219 10.37 -17.99 9.71
N ALA A 220 9.89 -16.75 9.66
CA ALA A 220 9.49 -16.01 10.84
C ALA A 220 8.33 -15.08 10.50
N ASP A 221 7.52 -14.83 11.51
CA ASP A 221 6.47 -13.83 11.47
C ASP A 221 6.68 -12.85 12.64
N LEU A 222 6.55 -11.56 12.36
CA LEU A 222 6.71 -10.48 13.33
C LEU A 222 5.34 -9.99 13.77
N SER A 223 5.10 -10.00 15.08
CA SER A 223 3.84 -9.56 15.67
C SER A 223 3.40 -8.16 15.17
N GLY A 224 2.14 -8.05 14.74
CA GLY A 224 1.55 -6.82 14.22
C GLY A 224 1.68 -6.68 12.70
N HIS A 225 1.05 -5.67 12.12
CA HIS A 225 0.98 -5.51 10.66
C HIS A 225 1.52 -4.15 10.18
N GLY A 226 1.82 -4.06 8.89
CA GLY A 226 2.24 -2.83 8.21
C GLY A 226 3.70 -2.44 8.42
N ILE A 227 3.97 -1.13 8.43
CA ILE A 227 5.34 -0.58 8.31
C ILE A 227 6.24 -0.98 9.49
N ALA A 228 5.70 -1.04 10.70
CA ALA A 228 6.50 -1.31 11.90
C ALA A 228 7.00 -2.77 11.93
N SER A 229 6.13 -3.74 11.63
CA SER A 229 6.52 -5.16 11.55
C SER A 229 7.48 -5.40 10.39
N ALA A 230 7.24 -4.76 9.23
CA ALA A 230 8.15 -4.82 8.09
C ALA A 230 9.57 -4.31 8.40
N ILE A 231 9.73 -3.20 9.11
CA ILE A 231 11.06 -2.72 9.53
C ILE A 231 11.76 -3.75 10.43
N ASN A 232 11.02 -4.40 11.33
CA ASN A 232 11.57 -5.44 12.19
C ASN A 232 11.91 -6.73 11.41
N ALA A 233 11.12 -7.08 10.39
CA ALA A 233 11.43 -8.13 9.42
C ALA A 233 12.77 -7.88 8.71
N PHE A 234 13.03 -6.65 8.22
CA PHE A 234 14.33 -6.27 7.64
C PHE A 234 15.48 -6.41 8.64
N ARG A 235 15.26 -5.99 9.90
CA ARG A 235 16.27 -6.09 10.98
C ARG A 235 16.59 -7.56 11.28
N LEU A 236 15.56 -8.40 11.44
CA LEU A 236 15.70 -9.83 11.66
C LEU A 236 16.47 -10.50 10.52
N HIS A 237 16.06 -10.25 9.27
CA HIS A 237 16.75 -10.80 8.10
C HIS A 237 18.23 -10.36 8.05
N THR A 238 18.52 -9.10 8.37
CA THR A 238 19.89 -8.58 8.42
C THR A 238 20.71 -9.25 9.53
N LEU A 239 20.14 -9.43 10.72
CA LEU A 239 20.80 -10.12 11.83
C LEU A 239 21.14 -11.56 11.43
N LEU A 240 20.17 -12.29 10.88
CA LEU A 240 20.34 -13.68 10.44
C LEU A 240 21.45 -13.81 9.39
N THR A 241 21.40 -13.01 8.32
CA THR A 241 22.33 -13.14 7.18
C THR A 241 23.77 -12.75 7.53
N ARG A 242 23.96 -11.97 8.60
CA ARG A 242 25.27 -11.56 9.11
C ARG A 242 25.87 -12.54 10.11
N LEU A 243 25.12 -13.54 10.58
CA LEU A 243 25.68 -14.55 11.48
C LEU A 243 26.73 -15.43 10.77
N PRO A 244 27.82 -15.77 11.48
CA PRO A 244 28.77 -16.80 11.05
C PRO A 244 28.08 -18.09 10.62
N ARG A 245 28.70 -18.82 9.68
CA ARG A 245 28.14 -20.08 9.18
C ARG A 245 27.99 -21.14 10.28
N GLU A 246 28.95 -21.20 11.20
CA GLU A 246 28.92 -22.10 12.36
C GLU A 246 27.72 -21.85 13.27
N ASP A 247 27.39 -20.59 13.53
CA ASP A 247 26.21 -20.21 14.31
C ASP A 247 24.91 -20.56 13.57
N ARG A 248 24.91 -20.41 12.23
CA ARG A 248 23.76 -20.77 11.39
C ARG A 248 23.55 -22.28 11.22
N ALA A 249 24.59 -23.08 11.45
CA ALA A 249 24.55 -24.53 11.31
C ALA A 249 23.88 -25.24 12.51
N GLU A 250 23.56 -24.51 13.58
CA GLU A 250 22.93 -25.04 14.80
C GLU A 250 21.62 -24.27 15.12
N PRO A 251 20.43 -24.82 14.82
CA PRO A 251 19.17 -24.07 14.84
C PRO A 251 18.85 -23.39 16.17
N ALA A 252 19.01 -24.08 17.31
CA ALA A 252 18.76 -23.49 18.62
C ALA A 252 19.72 -22.33 18.94
N ARG A 253 20.99 -22.46 18.53
CA ARG A 253 22.01 -21.42 18.73
C ARG A 253 21.70 -20.20 17.87
N LEU A 254 21.31 -20.39 16.61
CA LEU A 254 20.83 -19.33 15.73
C LEU A 254 19.65 -18.58 16.38
N LEU A 255 18.61 -19.30 16.83
CA LEU A 255 17.45 -18.67 17.47
C LEU A 255 17.83 -17.94 18.76
N GLY A 256 18.71 -18.51 19.58
CA GLY A 256 19.22 -17.85 20.79
C GLY A 256 19.94 -16.53 20.51
N LEU A 257 20.81 -16.50 19.49
CA LEU A 257 21.51 -15.29 19.07
C LEU A 257 20.55 -14.24 18.52
N LEU A 258 19.58 -14.64 17.70
CA LEU A 258 18.54 -13.73 17.20
C LEU A 258 17.69 -13.18 18.34
N ASN A 259 17.26 -14.02 19.28
CA ASN A 259 16.48 -13.62 20.45
C ASN A 259 17.19 -12.55 21.29
N GLN A 260 18.47 -12.77 21.61
CA GLN A 260 19.26 -11.80 22.39
C GLN A 260 19.32 -10.44 21.68
N ARG A 261 19.59 -10.44 20.36
CA ARG A 261 19.67 -9.21 19.58
C ARG A 261 18.32 -8.52 19.44
N LEU A 262 17.24 -9.29 19.24
CA LEU A 262 15.89 -8.75 19.11
C LEU A 262 15.35 -8.22 20.44
N ALA A 263 15.66 -8.86 21.57
CA ALA A 263 15.22 -8.39 22.89
C ALA A 263 15.75 -6.98 23.24
N ASP A 264 16.91 -6.60 22.72
CA ASP A 264 17.47 -5.25 22.87
C ASP A 264 16.81 -4.21 21.95
N ILE A 265 16.12 -4.69 20.91
CA ILE A 265 15.79 -3.95 19.69
C ILE A 265 14.30 -3.72 19.53
N LEU A 266 13.48 -4.69 19.95
CA LEU A 266 12.04 -4.69 19.88
C LEU A 266 11.46 -3.95 21.09
N THR A 267 10.35 -3.23 20.88
CA THR A 267 9.64 -2.58 22.00
C THR A 267 8.75 -3.59 22.73
N VAL A 268 8.36 -3.28 23.97
CA VAL A 268 7.45 -4.12 24.75
C VAL A 268 6.18 -4.44 23.95
N GLY A 269 5.82 -5.72 23.89
CA GLY A 269 4.68 -6.23 23.14
C GLY A 269 5.00 -6.64 21.70
N GLN A 270 6.21 -6.37 21.19
CA GLN A 270 6.68 -6.86 19.90
C GLN A 270 7.53 -8.13 20.06
N PHE A 271 7.32 -9.11 19.19
CA PHE A 271 8.08 -10.36 19.16
C PHE A 271 8.04 -10.97 17.75
N ALA A 272 8.85 -12.00 17.53
CA ALA A 272 8.76 -12.82 16.32
C ALA A 272 8.50 -14.29 16.67
N THR A 273 7.59 -14.93 15.96
CA THR A 273 7.57 -16.39 15.91
C THR A 273 8.54 -16.85 14.82
N ALA A 274 9.18 -18.01 14.98
CA ALA A 274 10.15 -18.47 13.99
C ALA A 274 10.29 -19.99 13.96
N PHE A 275 10.68 -20.49 12.79
CA PHE A 275 11.13 -21.85 12.56
C PHE A 275 12.45 -21.81 11.79
N CYS A 276 13.46 -22.51 12.29
CA CYS A 276 14.73 -22.71 11.61
C CYS A 276 14.95 -24.21 11.40
N GLY A 277 15.05 -24.65 10.14
CA GLY A 277 15.31 -26.03 9.76
C GLY A 277 16.56 -26.15 8.91
N ILE A 278 17.33 -27.21 9.12
CA ILE A 278 18.51 -27.57 8.33
C ILE A 278 18.27 -28.96 7.77
N VAL A 279 18.23 -29.05 6.45
CA VAL A 279 18.11 -30.31 5.74
C VAL A 279 19.51 -30.80 5.38
N ASP A 280 19.87 -31.98 5.85
CA ASP A 280 21.11 -32.67 5.50
C ASP A 280 20.80 -33.82 4.55
N ARG A 281 21.27 -33.70 3.29
CA ARG A 281 21.02 -34.70 2.25
C ARG A 281 21.82 -36.00 2.41
N ASP A 282 22.92 -35.97 3.14
CA ASP A 282 23.81 -37.12 3.29
C ASP A 282 23.41 -37.93 4.52
N ALA A 283 22.92 -37.25 5.56
CA ALA A 283 22.36 -37.89 6.74
C ALA A 283 20.87 -38.25 6.60
N ASP A 284 20.19 -37.74 5.56
CA ASP A 284 18.73 -37.83 5.38
C ASP A 284 17.94 -37.36 6.61
N THR A 285 18.33 -36.20 7.14
CA THR A 285 17.73 -35.63 8.36
C THR A 285 17.30 -34.19 8.16
N LEU A 286 16.24 -33.83 8.89
CA LEU A 286 15.88 -32.45 9.21
C LEU A 286 16.25 -32.19 10.67
N THR A 287 17.15 -31.25 10.89
CA THR A 287 17.48 -30.73 12.23
C THR A 287 16.90 -29.33 12.37
N TYR A 288 16.11 -29.07 13.40
CA TYR A 288 15.34 -27.83 13.50
C TYR A 288 15.18 -27.32 14.93
N ALA A 289 14.84 -26.04 15.06
CA ALA A 289 14.39 -25.42 16.29
C ALA A 289 13.29 -24.41 15.96
N ALA A 290 12.43 -24.13 16.93
CA ALA A 290 11.30 -23.23 16.74
C ALA A 290 11.09 -22.30 17.94
N ALA A 291 10.40 -21.19 17.67
CA ALA A 291 10.07 -20.13 18.60
C ALA A 291 8.57 -19.82 18.52
N GLY A 292 7.72 -20.84 18.58
CA GLY A 292 6.27 -20.69 18.59
C GLY A 292 5.65 -20.35 17.22
N ALA A 293 6.34 -20.66 16.12
CA ALA A 293 5.76 -20.56 14.78
C ALA A 293 4.67 -21.64 14.56
N PRO A 294 3.77 -21.48 13.57
CA PRO A 294 2.85 -22.53 13.17
C PRO A 294 3.56 -23.87 12.95
N SER A 295 2.91 -24.94 13.38
CA SER A 295 3.54 -26.27 13.41
C SER A 295 3.78 -26.80 11.98
N PRO A 296 5.03 -27.12 11.60
CA PRO A 296 5.32 -27.69 10.28
C PRO A 296 4.63 -29.04 10.08
N LEU A 297 4.26 -29.34 8.84
CA LEU A 297 3.75 -30.64 8.45
C LEU A 297 4.83 -31.44 7.73
N LEU A 298 5.16 -32.62 8.24
CA LEU A 298 6.08 -33.56 7.61
C LEU A 298 5.29 -34.71 6.97
N GLY A 299 5.29 -34.74 5.64
CA GLY A 299 4.74 -35.80 4.81
C GLY A 299 5.74 -36.93 4.57
N SER A 300 5.28 -38.15 4.73
CA SER A 300 6.03 -39.38 4.43
C SER A 300 5.11 -40.41 3.77
N ARG A 301 5.63 -41.60 3.43
CA ARG A 301 4.81 -42.72 2.91
C ARG A 301 3.61 -43.08 3.80
N GLY A 302 3.68 -42.78 5.09
CA GLY A 302 2.62 -43.05 6.07
C GLY A 302 1.57 -41.94 6.23
N GLY A 303 1.67 -40.85 5.47
CA GLY A 303 0.83 -39.65 5.63
C GLY A 303 1.60 -38.48 6.24
N PHE A 304 0.87 -37.44 6.63
CA PHE A 304 1.43 -36.23 7.23
C PHE A 304 1.38 -36.30 8.76
N ARG A 305 2.42 -35.78 9.40
CA ARG A 305 2.46 -35.56 10.85
C ARG A 305 2.94 -34.16 11.18
N VAL A 306 2.45 -33.63 12.29
CA VAL A 306 2.83 -32.32 12.80
C VAL A 306 4.19 -32.42 13.51
N LEU A 307 5.08 -31.46 13.27
CA LEU A 307 6.33 -31.28 14.01
C LEU A 307 6.11 -30.30 15.16
N ASP A 308 6.79 -30.55 16.28
CA ASP A 308 6.69 -29.70 17.47
C ASP A 308 7.44 -28.38 17.23
N SER A 309 6.69 -27.30 17.04
CA SER A 309 7.22 -25.93 16.90
C SER A 309 7.19 -25.11 18.20
N SER A 310 6.94 -25.76 19.34
CA SER A 310 6.91 -25.09 20.65
C SER A 310 8.24 -24.40 20.95
N GLY A 311 8.13 -23.20 21.53
CA GLY A 311 9.25 -22.36 21.93
C GLY A 311 8.77 -20.97 22.34
N LEU A 312 9.60 -20.23 23.09
CA LEU A 312 9.28 -18.85 23.44
C LEU A 312 9.54 -17.93 22.25
N PRO A 313 8.62 -17.00 21.90
CA PRO A 313 8.84 -16.07 20.80
C PRO A 313 10.13 -15.27 20.91
N LEU A 314 10.80 -15.04 19.78
CA LEU A 314 12.03 -14.27 19.71
C LEU A 314 11.78 -12.81 20.13
N GLY A 315 12.68 -12.28 20.95
CA GLY A 315 12.67 -10.91 21.46
C GLY A 315 11.68 -10.64 22.59
N ALA A 316 10.74 -11.56 22.86
CA ALA A 316 9.80 -11.43 23.97
C ALA A 316 10.46 -11.62 25.34
N PHE A 317 11.42 -12.55 25.43
CA PHE A 317 12.08 -12.92 26.68
C PHE A 317 13.59 -13.02 26.48
N ALA A 318 14.35 -12.09 27.08
CA ALA A 318 15.81 -12.04 26.92
C ALA A 318 16.53 -13.35 27.33
N GLY A 319 15.98 -14.09 28.29
CA GLY A 319 16.50 -15.38 28.77
C GLY A 319 15.92 -16.61 28.08
N ALA A 320 15.23 -16.47 26.94
CA ALA A 320 14.67 -17.62 26.23
C ALA A 320 15.76 -18.62 25.80
N VAL A 321 15.47 -19.90 25.97
CA VAL A 321 16.33 -21.02 25.55
C VAL A 321 15.56 -21.83 24.52
N TYR A 322 16.26 -22.22 23.46
CA TYR A 322 15.73 -22.98 22.34
C TYR A 322 16.33 -24.38 22.33
N GLU A 323 15.56 -25.35 21.85
CA GLU A 323 15.98 -26.74 21.75
C GLU A 323 16.12 -27.16 20.28
N THR A 324 17.22 -27.85 19.96
CA THR A 324 17.40 -28.45 18.65
C THR A 324 16.80 -29.85 18.65
N ARG A 325 15.88 -30.09 17.73
CA ARG A 325 15.22 -31.37 17.47
C ARG A 325 15.71 -31.92 16.14
N SER A 326 15.67 -33.24 15.98
CA SER A 326 16.06 -33.90 14.73
C SER A 326 15.07 -34.99 14.36
N THR A 327 14.83 -35.15 13.06
CA THR A 327 13.90 -36.14 12.54
C THR A 327 14.32 -36.60 11.15
N PRO A 328 14.02 -37.85 10.73
CA PRO A 328 14.30 -38.31 9.38
C PRO A 328 13.54 -37.47 8.35
N LEU A 329 14.22 -37.16 7.24
CA LEU A 329 13.64 -36.54 6.06
C LEU A 329 14.24 -37.26 4.84
N LEU A 330 13.61 -38.38 4.48
CA LEU A 330 14.11 -39.33 3.49
C LEU A 330 13.76 -38.88 2.05
N PRO A 331 14.44 -39.41 1.02
CA PRO A 331 14.05 -39.19 -0.37
C PRO A 331 12.55 -39.50 -0.62
N GLY A 332 11.82 -38.53 -1.19
CA GLY A 332 10.38 -38.55 -1.38
C GLY A 332 9.54 -37.99 -0.23
N ASP A 333 10.14 -37.71 0.94
CA ASP A 333 9.44 -37.03 2.04
C ASP A 333 9.30 -35.53 1.77
N THR A 334 8.29 -34.91 2.40
CA THR A 334 7.95 -33.49 2.22
C THR A 334 7.91 -32.78 3.57
N LEU A 335 8.47 -31.58 3.64
CA LEU A 335 8.26 -30.61 4.71
C LEU A 335 7.44 -29.43 4.19
N PHE A 336 6.31 -29.17 4.82
CA PHE A 336 5.47 -28.01 4.56
C PHE A 336 5.55 -27.03 5.74
N LEU A 337 5.84 -25.76 5.44
CA LEU A 337 5.96 -24.66 6.38
C LEU A 337 4.98 -23.56 5.99
N CYS A 338 4.39 -22.88 6.97
CA CYS A 338 3.60 -21.70 6.71
C CYS A 338 3.67 -20.69 7.85
N SER A 339 3.35 -19.43 7.56
CA SER A 339 2.94 -18.46 8.57
C SER A 339 1.49 -18.70 8.99
N ASP A 340 1.06 -17.98 10.02
CA ASP A 340 -0.28 -18.09 10.58
C ASP A 340 -1.35 -17.53 9.64
N GLY A 341 -0.99 -16.69 8.66
CA GLY A 341 -1.90 -16.24 7.60
C GLY A 341 -2.57 -17.35 6.80
N LEU A 342 -2.04 -18.59 6.81
CA LEU A 342 -2.74 -19.77 6.28
C LEU A 342 -3.76 -20.35 7.27
N THR A 343 -3.37 -20.57 8.52
CA THR A 343 -4.21 -21.20 9.54
C THR A 343 -5.31 -20.28 10.05
N GLU A 344 -5.05 -18.98 10.11
CA GLU A 344 -5.97 -17.95 10.58
C GLU A 344 -6.86 -17.38 9.46
N ALA A 345 -6.65 -17.82 8.21
CA ALA A 345 -7.46 -17.41 7.08
C ALA A 345 -8.95 -17.72 7.32
N ARG A 346 -9.80 -16.70 7.14
CA ARG A 346 -11.24 -16.79 7.41
C ARG A 346 -12.03 -16.90 6.12
N ASP A 347 -12.92 -17.88 6.03
CA ASP A 347 -13.83 -18.01 4.89
C ASP A 347 -15.00 -17.02 4.98
N GLY A 348 -15.91 -17.03 4.00
CA GLY A 348 -17.07 -16.14 3.96
C GLY A 348 -18.03 -16.25 5.16
N SER A 349 -17.89 -17.29 5.99
CA SER A 349 -18.63 -17.44 7.25
C SER A 349 -17.89 -16.90 8.48
N GLY A 350 -16.63 -16.48 8.32
CA GLY A 350 -15.74 -16.04 9.40
C GLY A 350 -14.97 -17.17 10.09
N ALA A 351 -15.17 -18.43 9.68
CA ALA A 351 -14.48 -19.59 10.22
C ALA A 351 -13.04 -19.67 9.72
N MET A 352 -12.10 -19.94 10.63
CA MET A 352 -10.68 -20.12 10.32
C MET A 352 -10.43 -21.50 9.68
N LEU A 353 -9.38 -21.60 8.85
CA LEU A 353 -8.92 -22.89 8.35
C LEU A 353 -8.46 -23.81 9.50
N GLY A 354 -7.71 -23.26 10.45
CA GLY A 354 -7.13 -23.98 11.58
C GLY A 354 -6.04 -24.98 11.15
N GLU A 355 -5.33 -25.53 12.14
CA GLU A 355 -4.26 -26.52 11.90
C GLU A 355 -4.81 -27.83 11.31
N GLU A 356 -5.93 -28.32 11.82
CA GLU A 356 -6.58 -29.55 11.32
C GLU A 356 -7.05 -29.38 9.86
N GLY A 357 -7.70 -28.26 9.54
CA GLY A 357 -8.17 -27.99 8.18
C GLY A 357 -7.02 -27.80 7.19
N LEU A 358 -5.88 -27.26 7.65
CA LEU A 358 -4.67 -27.15 6.86
C LEU A 358 -4.07 -28.53 6.56
N ALA A 359 -3.92 -29.39 7.57
CA ALA A 359 -3.44 -30.76 7.38
C ALA A 359 -4.31 -31.53 6.37
N ASP A 360 -5.64 -31.44 6.50
CA ASP A 360 -6.59 -32.03 5.56
C ASP A 360 -6.44 -31.47 4.13
N LEU A 361 -6.14 -30.18 4.00
CA LEU A 361 -5.94 -29.54 2.69
C LEU A 361 -4.64 -30.02 2.03
N VAL A 362 -3.56 -30.12 2.80
CA VAL A 362 -2.26 -30.68 2.36
C VAL A 362 -2.41 -32.13 1.90
N GLU A 363 -3.08 -32.98 2.68
CA GLU A 363 -3.29 -34.37 2.28
C GLU A 363 -4.14 -34.51 1.02
N ARG A 364 -5.13 -33.63 0.82
CA ARG A 364 -5.93 -33.61 -0.41
C ARG A 364 -5.11 -33.15 -1.60
N ALA A 365 -4.20 -32.19 -1.41
CA ALA A 365 -3.33 -31.71 -2.47
C ALA A 365 -2.41 -32.82 -3.01
N VAL A 366 -1.78 -33.60 -2.12
CA VAL A 366 -0.96 -34.75 -2.51
C VAL A 366 -1.76 -35.81 -3.24
N ARG A 367 -3.01 -36.07 -2.83
CA ARG A 367 -3.88 -37.04 -3.50
C ARG A 367 -4.38 -36.57 -4.87
N ALA A 368 -4.72 -35.28 -4.99
CA ALA A 368 -5.32 -34.72 -6.19
C ALA A 368 -4.29 -34.38 -7.29
N ALA A 369 -3.09 -33.97 -6.88
CA ALA A 369 -2.03 -33.53 -7.78
C ALA A 369 -0.65 -34.03 -7.29
N PRO A 370 -0.40 -35.35 -7.31
CA PRO A 370 0.80 -35.94 -6.71
C PRO A 370 2.12 -35.44 -7.30
N GLU A 371 2.15 -35.00 -8.56
CA GLU A 371 3.36 -34.45 -9.19
C GLU A 371 3.64 -33.00 -8.76
N ARG A 372 2.60 -32.20 -8.49
CA ARG A 372 2.68 -30.78 -8.13
C ARG A 372 1.57 -30.39 -7.14
N PRO A 373 1.66 -30.84 -5.88
CA PRO A 373 0.60 -30.62 -4.88
C PRO A 373 0.51 -29.16 -4.43
N PHE A 374 1.65 -28.45 -4.34
CA PHE A 374 1.68 -27.10 -3.80
C PHE A 374 0.88 -26.07 -4.62
N PRO A 375 1.00 -25.97 -5.96
CA PRO A 375 0.13 -25.11 -6.75
C PRO A 375 -1.36 -25.42 -6.61
N TRP A 376 -1.72 -26.71 -6.49
CA TRP A 376 -3.11 -27.12 -6.29
C TRP A 376 -3.63 -26.65 -4.92
N LEU A 377 -2.82 -26.82 -3.86
CA LEU A 377 -3.14 -26.36 -2.51
C LEU A 377 -3.41 -24.86 -2.49
N MET A 378 -2.49 -24.08 -3.07
CA MET A 378 -2.60 -22.62 -3.07
C MET A 378 -3.78 -22.12 -3.91
N ALA A 379 -4.09 -22.79 -5.03
CA ALA A 379 -5.28 -22.48 -5.82
C ALA A 379 -6.57 -22.73 -5.03
N ARG A 380 -6.68 -23.88 -4.35
CA ARG A 380 -7.87 -24.19 -3.52
C ARG A 380 -7.99 -23.30 -2.29
N PHE A 381 -6.88 -22.92 -1.70
CA PHE A 381 -6.87 -21.92 -0.64
C PHE A 381 -7.43 -20.59 -1.14
N ALA A 382 -6.92 -20.07 -2.26
CA ALA A 382 -7.38 -18.80 -2.83
C ALA A 382 -8.86 -18.83 -3.27
N GLU A 383 -9.35 -19.97 -3.79
CA GLU A 383 -10.77 -20.13 -4.13
C GLU A 383 -11.69 -20.06 -2.91
N ARG A 384 -11.24 -20.58 -1.76
CA ARG A 384 -12.06 -20.66 -0.53
C ARG A 384 -11.97 -19.38 0.31
N PHE A 385 -10.77 -18.81 0.44
CA PHE A 385 -10.49 -17.70 1.36
C PHE A 385 -10.31 -16.35 0.64
N GLY A 386 -10.28 -16.37 -0.70
CA GLY A 386 -10.02 -15.18 -1.51
C GLY A 386 -8.53 -14.85 -1.59
N THR A 387 -8.22 -13.75 -2.29
CA THR A 387 -6.86 -13.27 -2.51
C THR A 387 -6.50 -12.05 -1.67
N ALA A 388 -7.49 -11.41 -1.05
CA ALA A 388 -7.30 -10.33 -0.08
C ALA A 388 -7.20 -10.95 1.31
N LEU A 389 -5.98 -11.03 1.83
CA LEU A 389 -5.67 -11.70 3.09
C LEU A 389 -5.76 -10.69 4.24
N ALA A 390 -6.20 -11.17 5.40
CA ALA A 390 -6.23 -10.37 6.62
C ALA A 390 -4.83 -10.25 7.27
N ASP A 391 -3.93 -11.18 6.95
CA ASP A 391 -2.56 -11.22 7.43
C ASP A 391 -1.60 -11.69 6.32
N ASP A 392 -0.30 -11.54 6.55
CA ASP A 392 0.72 -11.97 5.61
C ASP A 392 0.70 -13.49 5.43
N LEU A 393 0.97 -13.92 4.20
CA LEU A 393 0.97 -15.32 3.82
C LEU A 393 2.32 -15.72 3.30
N THR A 394 2.94 -16.61 4.04
CA THR A 394 4.14 -17.32 3.68
C THR A 394 3.84 -18.81 3.71
N ALA A 395 4.16 -19.51 2.62
CA ALA A 395 4.03 -20.95 2.56
C ALA A 395 5.20 -21.54 1.75
N LEU A 396 5.81 -22.60 2.26
CA LEU A 396 6.91 -23.29 1.62
C LEU A 396 6.62 -24.79 1.55
N TRP A 397 6.92 -25.37 0.39
CA TRP A 397 6.88 -26.80 0.12
C TRP A 397 8.28 -27.26 -0.21
N ILE A 398 8.87 -28.08 0.66
CA ILE A 398 10.23 -28.61 0.51
C ILE A 398 10.14 -30.12 0.40
N GLU A 399 10.51 -30.66 -0.74
CA GLU A 399 10.47 -32.10 -0.99
C GLU A 399 11.89 -32.64 -1.20
N ARG A 400 12.20 -33.78 -0.59
CA ARG A 400 13.45 -34.49 -0.88
C ARG A 400 13.33 -35.17 -2.23
N ASP A 401 14.21 -34.80 -3.15
CA ASP A 401 14.26 -35.42 -4.47
C ASP A 401 14.72 -36.89 -4.33
N ALA A 402 14.01 -37.79 -5.00
CA ALA A 402 14.31 -39.21 -5.00
C ALA A 402 15.50 -39.58 -5.91
N GLY A 403 15.91 -38.65 -6.79
CA GLY A 403 16.96 -38.86 -7.78
C GLY A 403 16.47 -39.50 -9.08
#